data_AF-A0A2N2SJE9-F1
#
_entry.id   AF-A0A2N2SJE9-F1
#
_cell.length_a   1.000
_cell.length_b   1.000
_cell.length_c   1.000
_cell.angle_alpha   90.00
_cell.angle_beta   90.00
_cell.angle_gamma   90.00
#
_symmetry.space_group_name_H-M   'P 1'
#
loop_
_entity.id
_entity.type
_entity.pdbx_description
1 polymer ?
#
loop_
_entity_poly.entity_id
_entity_poly.type
_entity_poly.pdbx_seq_one_letter_code
_entity_poly.pdbx_strand_id
1 'polypeptide(L)'
;MGCGLICLLTAWVAWPGFSGTAAPGFVPPSVHAGAEAEPYLRSALVNAATPPRVHAASIAALPDGRLFSVWFGGEREGSTDVKIFAAYREPGALAWGEQHAIASPEQTTADIGMLVRKMGNPVAFVTPRGELWVIYVSVTMGGWATSHINLMRSPDLGRSWLPATRLVTSPFINLSTLVKGGPVFFDNGEIGVPVYHELAGKFAELLVLSDTGEMQRKIRMDHGHRTLQPVVLVE
;
A
#
# COMPACT_ATOMS: atom_id res chain seq x y z
N MET A 1 43.65 4.94 31.08
CA MET A 1 42.91 5.66 30.03
C MET A 1 41.63 4.91 29.74
N GLY A 2 40.56 5.26 30.47
CA GLY A 2 39.24 4.65 30.36
C GLY A 2 38.32 5.55 29.52
N CYS A 3 37.86 5.04 28.38
CA CYS A 3 36.84 5.65 27.54
C CYS A 3 35.82 4.63 26.97
N GLY A 4 35.87 3.36 27.42
CA GLY A 4 35.04 2.30 26.84
C GLY A 4 33.67 2.09 27.50
N LEU A 5 33.42 2.67 28.68
CA LEU A 5 32.24 2.31 29.50
C LEU A 5 31.11 3.34 29.51
N ILE A 6 31.28 4.49 28.85
CA ILE A 6 30.30 5.60 28.94
C ILE A 6 29.25 5.57 27.81
N CYS A 7 29.48 4.84 26.70
CA CYS A 7 28.52 4.84 25.57
C CYS A 7 27.41 3.77 25.67
N LEU A 8 27.49 2.80 26.57
CA LEU A 8 26.45 1.77 26.73
C LEU A 8 25.38 2.11 27.79
N LEU A 9 25.63 3.12 28.63
CA LEU A 9 24.68 3.52 29.69
C LEU A 9 23.72 4.63 29.27
N THR A 10 23.96 5.34 28.15
CA THR A 10 23.08 6.43 27.69
C THR A 10 21.92 5.97 26.80
N ALA A 11 21.99 4.76 26.24
CA ALA A 11 20.91 4.21 25.42
C ALA A 11 19.76 3.59 26.25
N TRP A 12 19.98 3.31 27.52
CA TRP A 12 18.94 2.74 28.40
C TRP A 12 17.99 3.79 28.99
N VAL A 13 18.43 5.05 29.12
CA VAL A 13 17.63 6.13 29.73
C VAL A 13 16.61 6.74 28.75
N ALA A 14 16.75 6.46 27.45
CA ALA A 14 15.78 6.85 26.42
C ALA A 14 14.85 5.71 25.97
N TRP A 15 14.92 4.54 26.62
CA TRP A 15 13.98 3.45 26.37
C TRP A 15 12.65 3.79 27.07
N PRO A 16 11.54 4.06 26.36
CA PRO A 16 10.29 4.56 26.96
C PRO A 16 9.57 3.57 27.90
N GLY A 17 10.22 2.45 28.27
CA GLY A 17 9.54 1.28 28.78
C GLY A 17 8.55 0.71 27.77
N PHE A 18 8.06 -0.50 28.02
CA PHE A 18 6.76 -0.87 27.47
C PHE A 18 5.72 -0.01 28.20
N SER A 19 5.48 1.20 27.69
CA SER A 19 4.27 1.94 28.07
C SER A 19 3.11 1.06 27.66
N GLY A 20 2.44 0.46 28.64
CA GLY A 20 1.33 -0.46 28.49
C GLY A 20 0.05 0.24 28.03
N THR A 21 0.14 1.06 26.98
CA THR A 21 -1.05 1.44 26.22
C THR A 21 -1.62 0.15 25.65
N ALA A 22 -2.89 -0.11 25.91
CA ALA A 22 -3.61 -1.20 25.28
C ALA A 22 -3.36 -1.14 23.76
N ALA A 23 -3.07 -2.29 23.15
CA ALA A 23 -2.92 -2.34 21.70
C ALA A 23 -4.23 -1.83 21.08
N PRO A 24 -4.16 -0.92 20.09
CA PRO A 24 -5.36 -0.37 19.48
C PRO A 24 -6.20 -1.49 18.85
N GLY A 25 -7.51 -1.40 19.00
CA GLY A 25 -8.46 -2.35 18.44
C GLY A 25 -8.59 -2.17 16.93
N PHE A 26 -8.99 -3.23 16.23
CA PHE A 26 -9.39 -3.10 14.84
C PHE A 26 -10.79 -2.49 14.74
N VAL A 27 -10.99 -1.66 13.71
CA VAL A 27 -12.32 -1.15 13.35
C VAL A 27 -12.89 -2.06 12.27
N PRO A 28 -13.99 -2.79 12.53
CA PRO A 28 -14.64 -3.59 11.50
C PRO A 28 -15.19 -2.67 10.40
N PRO A 29 -15.25 -3.15 9.15
CA PRO A 29 -15.84 -2.39 8.06
C PRO A 29 -17.28 -2.00 8.41
N SER A 30 -17.66 -0.75 8.11
CA SER A 30 -19.00 -0.26 8.37
C SER A 30 -20.03 -1.12 7.62
N VAL A 31 -20.99 -1.69 8.33
CA VAL A 31 -22.12 -2.39 7.72
C VAL A 31 -22.93 -1.36 6.93
N HIS A 32 -22.91 -1.44 5.61
CA HIS A 32 -23.74 -0.57 4.78
C HIS A 32 -25.22 -0.86 5.02
N ALA A 33 -26.02 0.21 5.14
CA ALA A 33 -27.47 0.16 5.42
C ALA A 33 -28.32 -0.64 4.40
N GLY A 34 -27.71 -1.15 3.33
CA GLY A 34 -28.34 -2.05 2.35
C GLY A 34 -28.28 -3.53 2.72
N ALA A 35 -28.09 -3.88 4.00
CA ALA A 35 -28.00 -5.27 4.46
C ALA A 35 -29.27 -6.12 4.16
N GLU A 36 -30.38 -5.48 3.78
CA GLU A 36 -31.62 -6.14 3.33
C GLU A 36 -31.74 -6.29 1.80
N ALA A 37 -30.84 -5.72 1.00
CA ALA A 37 -30.87 -5.85 -0.44
C ALA A 37 -30.29 -7.20 -0.89
N GLU A 38 -30.97 -7.89 -1.79
CA GLU A 38 -30.47 -9.11 -2.40
C GLU A 38 -29.11 -8.85 -3.08
N PRO A 39 -28.06 -9.64 -2.77
CA PRO A 39 -26.76 -9.48 -3.40
C PRO A 39 -26.88 -9.70 -4.91
N TYR A 40 -26.28 -8.82 -5.70
CA TYR A 40 -26.28 -8.94 -7.15
C TYR A 40 -24.84 -8.96 -7.68
N LEU A 41 -24.65 -9.66 -8.80
CA LEU A 41 -23.38 -9.71 -9.52
C LEU A 41 -23.45 -8.89 -10.80
N ARG A 42 -22.40 -8.10 -11.06
CA ARG A 42 -22.15 -7.42 -12.34
C ARG A 42 -20.68 -7.54 -12.70
N SER A 43 -20.40 -7.60 -13.99
CA SER A 43 -19.04 -7.57 -14.54
C SER A 43 -18.95 -6.50 -15.61
N ALA A 44 -17.78 -5.86 -15.69
CA ALA A 44 -17.44 -4.88 -16.71
C ALA A 44 -15.92 -4.91 -16.92
N LEU A 45 -15.46 -4.56 -18.11
CA LEU A 45 -14.04 -4.33 -18.38
C LEU A 45 -13.68 -2.90 -17.99
N VAL A 46 -12.52 -2.73 -17.35
CA VAL A 46 -12.05 -1.45 -16.80
C VAL A 46 -10.87 -0.89 -17.60
N ASN A 47 -9.97 -1.77 -18.05
CA ASN A 47 -8.77 -1.39 -18.78
C ASN A 47 -9.03 -1.26 -20.28
N ALA A 48 -8.23 -0.43 -20.95
CA ALA A 48 -8.16 -0.39 -22.40
C ALA A 48 -7.33 -1.56 -22.96
N ALA A 49 -7.33 -1.70 -24.29
CA ALA A 49 -6.54 -2.72 -24.99
C ALA A 49 -5.02 -2.50 -24.90
N THR A 50 -4.58 -1.28 -24.56
CA THR A 50 -3.17 -0.92 -24.38
C THR A 50 -3.01 -0.30 -22.99
N PRO A 51 -2.02 -0.72 -22.18
CA PRO A 51 -0.99 -1.72 -22.49
C PRO A 51 -1.56 -3.15 -22.60
N PRO A 52 -0.86 -4.06 -23.31
CA PRO A 52 -1.40 -5.39 -23.68
C PRO A 52 -1.53 -6.33 -22.48
N ARG A 53 -0.90 -6.03 -21.34
CA ARG A 53 -0.98 -6.82 -20.11
C ARG A 53 -1.23 -5.91 -18.92
N VAL A 54 -2.14 -6.36 -18.07
CA VAL A 54 -2.50 -5.70 -16.81
C VAL A 54 -2.55 -6.74 -15.70
N HIS A 55 -2.21 -6.35 -14.47
CA HIS A 55 -2.27 -7.26 -13.34
C HIS A 55 -2.40 -6.53 -11.99
N ALA A 56 -2.64 -7.31 -10.94
CA ALA A 56 -2.74 -6.87 -9.55
C ALA A 56 -3.78 -5.78 -9.26
N ALA A 57 -4.97 -5.88 -9.88
CA ALA A 57 -6.05 -4.91 -9.66
C ALA A 57 -6.45 -4.77 -8.18
N SER A 58 -6.88 -3.56 -7.81
CA SER A 58 -7.45 -3.18 -6.51
C SER A 58 -8.52 -2.12 -6.76
N ILE A 59 -9.58 -2.11 -5.92
CA ILE A 59 -10.71 -1.20 -6.05
C ILE A 59 -11.04 -0.58 -4.68
N ALA A 60 -11.39 0.70 -4.68
CA ALA A 60 -11.85 1.45 -3.52
C ALA A 60 -13.19 2.11 -3.83
N ALA A 61 -14.13 2.04 -2.89
CA ALA A 61 -15.33 2.87 -2.92
C ALA A 61 -14.99 4.26 -2.36
N LEU A 62 -15.37 5.32 -3.08
CA LEU A 62 -15.11 6.69 -2.66
C LEU A 62 -16.30 7.27 -1.90
N PRO A 63 -16.10 8.24 -0.99
CA PRO A 63 -17.18 8.86 -0.23
C PRO A 63 -18.24 9.59 -1.08
N ASP A 64 -17.88 9.98 -2.31
CA ASP A 64 -18.77 10.62 -3.28
C ASP A 64 -19.58 9.61 -4.13
N GLY A 65 -19.50 8.32 -3.82
CA GLY A 65 -20.22 7.24 -4.49
C GLY A 65 -19.54 6.71 -5.76
N ARG A 66 -18.42 7.30 -6.19
CA ARG A 66 -17.61 6.74 -7.28
C ARG A 66 -16.91 5.47 -6.82
N LEU A 67 -16.54 4.61 -7.78
CA LEU A 67 -15.54 3.57 -7.57
C LEU A 67 -14.23 4.01 -8.22
N PHE A 68 -13.12 3.73 -7.56
CA PHE A 68 -11.77 3.96 -8.07
C PHE A 68 -11.04 2.62 -8.16
N SER A 69 -10.59 2.25 -9.35
CA SER A 69 -9.83 1.02 -9.57
C SER A 69 -8.41 1.35 -10.01
N VAL A 70 -7.43 0.58 -9.52
CA VAL A 70 -6.01 0.69 -9.87
C VAL A 70 -5.43 -0.66 -10.26
N TRP A 71 -4.46 -0.66 -11.17
CA TRP A 71 -3.70 -1.84 -11.59
C TRP A 71 -2.36 -1.39 -12.18
N PHE A 72 -1.40 -2.31 -12.30
CA PHE A 72 -0.23 -2.02 -13.14
C PHE A 72 -0.43 -2.58 -14.54
N GLY A 73 0.18 -1.96 -15.55
CA GLY A 73 0.13 -2.44 -16.91
C GLY A 73 1.35 -2.03 -17.74
N GLY A 74 1.72 -2.86 -18.71
CA GLY A 74 2.84 -2.66 -19.63
C GLY A 74 2.95 -3.80 -20.65
N GLU A 75 4.05 -3.87 -21.39
CA GLU A 75 4.35 -4.93 -22.36
C GLU A 75 4.40 -6.31 -21.70
N ARG A 76 5.07 -6.39 -20.54
CA ARG A 76 5.14 -7.56 -19.67
C ARG A 76 5.41 -7.16 -18.23
N GLU A 77 5.07 -8.05 -17.31
CA GLU A 77 5.39 -7.86 -15.89
C GLU A 77 6.89 -7.63 -15.69
N GLY A 78 7.23 -6.59 -14.93
CA GLY A 78 8.61 -6.19 -14.64
C GLY A 78 9.35 -5.53 -15.81
N SER A 79 8.67 -5.18 -16.89
CA SER A 79 9.21 -4.31 -17.93
C SER A 79 9.36 -2.87 -17.46
N THR A 80 10.22 -2.09 -18.12
CA THR A 80 10.47 -0.68 -17.78
C THR A 80 9.35 0.25 -18.22
N ASP A 81 8.46 -0.18 -19.11
CA ASP A 81 7.29 0.61 -19.52
C ASP A 81 6.09 0.45 -18.59
N VAL A 82 6.18 -0.42 -17.56
CA VAL A 82 5.08 -0.67 -16.63
C VAL A 82 4.75 0.59 -15.83
N LYS A 83 3.48 0.99 -15.89
CA LYS A 83 2.91 2.12 -15.14
C LYS A 83 1.79 1.65 -14.23
N ILE A 84 1.44 2.48 -13.24
CA ILE A 84 0.20 2.30 -12.48
C ILE A 84 -0.90 3.07 -13.18
N PHE A 85 -1.95 2.37 -13.59
CA PHE A 85 -3.14 2.92 -14.22
C PHE A 85 -4.29 2.95 -13.23
N ALA A 86 -5.20 3.90 -13.44
CA ALA A 86 -6.44 4.00 -12.72
C ALA A 86 -7.61 4.34 -13.64
N ALA A 87 -8.82 4.01 -13.20
CA ALA A 87 -10.06 4.49 -13.80
C ALA A 87 -11.13 4.68 -12.72
N TYR A 88 -12.09 5.55 -13.02
CA TYR A 88 -13.25 5.82 -12.18
C TYR A 88 -14.50 5.18 -12.77
N ARG A 89 -15.44 4.83 -11.91
CA ARG A 89 -16.82 4.57 -12.29
C ARG A 89 -17.73 5.51 -11.52
N GLU A 90 -18.50 6.30 -12.27
CA GLU A 90 -19.46 7.24 -11.69
C GLU A 90 -20.62 6.52 -10.99
N PRO A 91 -21.27 7.14 -9.99
CA PRO A 91 -22.41 6.56 -9.31
C PRO A 91 -23.52 6.21 -10.31
N GLY A 92 -24.00 4.97 -10.28
CA GLY A 92 -25.05 4.50 -11.20
C GLY A 92 -24.61 4.22 -12.64
N ALA A 93 -23.39 4.60 -13.06
CA ALA A 93 -22.89 4.30 -14.39
C ALA A 93 -22.66 2.79 -14.56
N LEU A 94 -22.84 2.24 -15.77
CA LEU A 94 -22.52 0.83 -16.04
C LEU A 94 -21.09 0.64 -16.57
N ALA A 95 -20.56 1.64 -17.27
CA ALA A 95 -19.22 1.64 -17.82
C ALA A 95 -18.23 2.35 -16.90
N TRP A 96 -16.95 1.97 -17.01
CA TRP A 96 -15.83 2.70 -16.42
C TRP A 96 -15.43 3.85 -17.34
N GLY A 97 -14.91 4.92 -16.74
CA GLY A 97 -14.30 6.03 -17.45
C GLY A 97 -12.96 5.65 -18.06
N GLU A 98 -12.32 6.63 -18.71
CA GLU A 98 -11.03 6.43 -19.35
C GLU A 98 -9.94 6.04 -18.35
N GLN A 99 -9.19 4.99 -18.67
CA GLN A 99 -8.00 4.66 -17.90
C GLN A 99 -6.90 5.72 -18.12
N HIS A 100 -6.18 6.07 -17.07
CA HIS A 100 -5.07 7.00 -17.13
C HIS A 100 -3.95 6.55 -16.20
N ALA A 101 -2.70 6.87 -16.55
CA ALA A 101 -1.56 6.55 -15.70
C ALA A 101 -1.50 7.55 -14.53
N ILE A 102 -1.38 7.04 -13.30
CA ILE A 102 -1.19 7.85 -12.08
C ILE A 102 0.26 7.80 -11.58
N ALA A 103 1.03 6.77 -11.92
CA ALA A 103 2.44 6.67 -11.57
C ALA A 103 3.24 6.00 -12.70
N SER A 104 4.49 6.44 -12.86
CA SER A 104 5.45 5.90 -13.83
C SER A 104 6.83 5.78 -13.19
N PRO A 105 7.72 4.92 -13.71
CA PRO A 105 9.10 4.83 -13.23
C PRO A 105 9.80 6.20 -13.20
N GLU A 106 9.60 7.03 -14.22
CA GLU A 106 10.21 8.36 -14.34
C GLU A 106 9.68 9.31 -13.26
N GLN A 107 8.35 9.41 -13.12
CA GLN A 107 7.73 10.28 -12.11
C GLN A 107 8.09 9.83 -10.70
N THR A 108 7.98 8.54 -10.40
CA THR A 108 8.32 8.01 -9.07
C THR A 108 9.80 8.24 -8.77
N THR A 109 10.70 8.12 -9.76
CA THR A 109 12.12 8.44 -9.58
C THR A 109 12.32 9.89 -9.16
N ALA A 110 11.63 10.82 -9.82
CA ALA A 110 11.69 12.25 -9.49
C ALA A 110 11.16 12.52 -8.08
N ASP A 111 10.03 11.92 -7.72
CA ASP A 111 9.37 12.14 -6.43
C ASP A 111 10.22 11.64 -5.24
N ILE A 112 10.79 10.43 -5.35
CA ILE A 112 11.50 9.79 -4.23
C ILE A 112 13.02 9.99 -4.25
N GLY A 113 13.56 10.62 -5.31
CA GLY A 113 15.00 10.84 -5.47
C GLY A 113 15.83 9.56 -5.65
N MET A 114 15.21 8.46 -6.08
CA MET A 114 15.87 7.15 -6.26
C MET A 114 15.37 6.51 -7.55
N LEU A 115 16.30 6.00 -8.37
CA LEU A 115 15.97 5.37 -9.65
C LEU A 115 14.94 4.24 -9.47
N VAL A 116 13.84 4.31 -10.20
CA VAL A 116 12.85 3.25 -10.34
C VAL A 116 12.94 2.68 -11.75
N ARG A 117 13.04 1.35 -11.86
CA ARG A 117 13.09 0.64 -13.14
C ARG A 117 11.86 -0.22 -13.39
N LYS A 118 11.16 -0.66 -12.34
CA LYS A 118 9.97 -1.49 -12.45
C LYS A 118 8.92 -1.01 -11.46
N MET A 119 7.66 -1.11 -11.87
CA MET A 119 6.48 -0.90 -11.03
C MET A 119 5.78 -2.25 -10.83
N GLY A 120 5.08 -2.41 -9.71
CA GLY A 120 4.37 -3.63 -9.39
C GLY A 120 3.02 -3.36 -8.72
N ASN A 121 2.59 -4.28 -7.88
CA ASN A 121 1.26 -4.28 -7.28
C ASN A 121 0.87 -2.93 -6.66
N PRO A 122 -0.26 -2.35 -7.08
CA PRO A 122 -0.90 -1.26 -6.36
C PRO A 122 -2.04 -1.76 -5.45
N VAL A 123 -2.29 -1.01 -4.38
CA VAL A 123 -3.48 -1.13 -3.52
C VAL A 123 -4.03 0.26 -3.28
N ALA A 124 -5.31 0.45 -3.56
CA ALA A 124 -6.03 1.70 -3.33
C ALA A 124 -7.02 1.56 -2.18
N PHE A 125 -7.13 2.60 -1.36
CA PHE A 125 -8.10 2.68 -0.27
C PHE A 125 -8.33 4.13 0.17
N VAL A 126 -9.48 4.39 0.77
CA VAL A 126 -9.79 5.68 1.39
C VAL A 126 -9.42 5.60 2.88
N THR A 127 -8.68 6.57 3.38
CA THR A 127 -8.29 6.61 4.80
C THR A 127 -9.46 7.07 5.68
N PRO A 128 -9.40 6.87 7.01
CA PRO A 128 -10.38 7.45 7.93
C PRO A 128 -10.48 8.98 7.84
N ARG A 129 -9.44 9.64 7.31
CA ARG A 129 -9.41 11.09 7.05
C ARG A 129 -10.08 11.51 5.74
N GLY A 130 -10.56 10.55 4.94
CA GLY A 130 -11.20 10.81 3.65
C GLY A 130 -10.24 11.05 2.49
N GLU A 131 -8.93 10.84 2.68
CA GLU A 131 -7.96 10.90 1.57
C GLU A 131 -7.95 9.58 0.80
N LEU A 132 -7.79 9.64 -0.52
CA LEU A 132 -7.53 8.46 -1.34
C LEU A 132 -6.04 8.18 -1.36
N TRP A 133 -5.63 7.00 -0.89
CA TRP A 133 -4.25 6.56 -0.89
C TRP A 133 -4.05 5.43 -1.89
N VAL A 134 -2.89 5.43 -2.54
CA VAL A 134 -2.41 4.32 -3.36
C VAL A 134 -1.02 3.95 -2.89
N ILE A 135 -0.88 2.73 -2.38
CA ILE A 135 0.42 2.14 -2.07
C ILE A 135 0.80 1.23 -3.21
N TYR A 136 2.01 1.39 -3.76
CA TYR A 136 2.46 0.57 -4.88
C TYR A 136 3.91 0.16 -4.77
N VAL A 137 4.21 -1.01 -5.35
CA VAL A 137 5.56 -1.59 -5.39
C VAL A 137 6.39 -0.91 -6.48
N SER A 138 7.65 -0.62 -6.18
CA SER A 138 8.68 -0.26 -7.16
C SER A 138 9.97 -1.04 -6.93
N VAL A 139 10.81 -1.17 -7.95
CA VAL A 139 12.12 -1.84 -7.89
C VAL A 139 13.18 -0.98 -8.57
N THR A 140 14.32 -0.79 -7.89
CA THR A 140 15.49 -0.08 -8.42
C THR A 140 16.37 -0.99 -9.29
N MET A 141 16.73 -2.18 -8.79
CA MET A 141 17.68 -3.07 -9.47
C MET A 141 17.39 -4.53 -9.13
N GLY A 142 17.34 -5.42 -10.13
CA GLY A 142 17.17 -6.86 -9.90
C GLY A 142 15.70 -7.33 -9.94
N GLY A 143 15.38 -8.30 -9.09
CA GLY A 143 14.05 -8.91 -8.96
C GLY A 143 13.22 -8.30 -7.83
N TRP A 144 12.08 -8.91 -7.50
CA TRP A 144 11.19 -8.43 -6.43
C TRP A 144 11.82 -8.43 -5.03
N ALA A 145 12.88 -9.23 -4.82
CA ALA A 145 13.66 -9.21 -3.59
C ALA A 145 14.33 -7.86 -3.28
N THR A 146 14.37 -6.92 -4.22
CA THR A 146 14.87 -5.56 -4.01
C THR A 146 13.77 -4.51 -4.10
N SER A 147 12.52 -4.93 -3.90
CA SER A 147 11.38 -4.03 -3.97
C SER A 147 11.31 -3.06 -2.80
N HIS A 148 10.63 -1.96 -3.07
CA HIS A 148 10.19 -0.96 -2.12
C HIS A 148 8.70 -0.74 -2.33
N ILE A 149 8.05 -0.14 -1.34
CA ILE A 149 6.69 0.37 -1.51
C ILE A 149 6.72 1.90 -1.36
N ASN A 150 5.85 2.55 -2.13
CA ASN A 150 5.69 3.98 -2.17
C ASN A 150 4.23 4.32 -1.87
N LEU A 151 4.01 5.44 -1.22
CA LEU A 151 2.71 5.97 -0.91
C LEU A 151 2.46 7.20 -1.78
N MET A 152 1.37 7.17 -2.54
CA MET A 152 0.78 8.33 -3.17
C MET A 152 -0.52 8.69 -2.47
N ARG A 153 -0.72 9.98 -2.23
CA ARG A 153 -1.87 10.52 -1.51
C ARG A 153 -2.61 11.50 -2.39
N SER A 154 -3.93 11.41 -2.36
CA SER A 154 -4.82 12.36 -3.00
C SER A 154 -5.81 12.92 -1.98
N PRO A 155 -5.68 14.21 -1.62
CA PRO A 155 -6.64 14.90 -0.77
C PRO A 155 -8.01 15.12 -1.42
N ASP A 156 -8.13 14.96 -2.73
CA ASP A 156 -9.31 15.30 -3.54
C ASP A 156 -9.86 14.10 -4.33
N LEU A 157 -9.73 12.90 -3.76
CA LEU A 157 -10.29 11.65 -4.29
C LEU A 157 -9.80 11.31 -5.72
N GLY A 158 -8.52 11.58 -5.92
CA GLY A 158 -7.68 11.28 -7.08
C GLY A 158 -7.81 12.24 -8.26
N ARG A 159 -8.36 13.45 -8.04
CA ARG A 159 -8.31 14.53 -9.04
C ARG A 159 -6.89 15.08 -9.18
N SER A 160 -6.15 15.15 -8.06
CA SER A 160 -4.74 15.48 -8.00
C SER A 160 -4.00 14.56 -7.03
N TRP A 161 -2.68 14.44 -7.23
CA TRP A 161 -1.82 13.58 -6.42
C TRP A 161 -0.66 14.40 -5.86
N LEU A 162 -0.37 14.20 -4.59
CA LEU A 162 0.87 14.68 -3.99
C LEU A 162 2.05 13.83 -4.51
N PRO A 163 3.29 14.37 -4.50
CA PRO A 163 4.48 13.59 -4.84
C PRO A 163 4.54 12.30 -4.02
N ALA A 164 4.92 11.20 -4.66
CA ALA A 164 5.05 9.92 -4.00
C ALA A 164 6.13 9.98 -2.90
N THR A 165 5.87 9.35 -1.76
CA THR A 165 6.87 9.15 -0.71
C THR A 165 7.23 7.69 -0.59
N ARG A 166 8.51 7.39 -0.34
CA ARG A 166 8.95 6.02 -0.09
C ARG A 166 8.68 5.65 1.36
N LEU A 167 8.04 4.49 1.60
CA LEU A 167 7.89 3.98 2.96
C LEU A 167 9.18 3.26 3.38
N VAL A 168 9.77 3.70 4.48
CA VAL A 168 10.99 3.11 5.06
C VAL A 168 10.59 2.06 6.09
N THR A 169 10.61 0.79 5.68
CA THR A 169 10.14 -0.34 6.49
C THR A 169 11.22 -1.00 7.35
N SER A 170 12.49 -0.59 7.17
CA SER A 170 13.64 -1.09 7.93
C SER A 170 14.76 -0.05 7.90
N PRO A 171 15.44 0.20 9.04
CA PRO A 171 16.54 1.15 9.12
C PRO A 171 17.85 0.65 8.46
N PHE A 172 17.96 -0.66 8.19
CA PHE A 172 19.20 -1.26 7.65
C PHE A 172 19.05 -1.73 6.21
N ILE A 173 17.95 -2.41 5.90
CA ILE A 173 17.69 -2.97 4.57
C ILE A 173 16.21 -2.77 4.26
N ASN A 174 15.86 -1.60 3.71
CA ASN A 174 14.51 -1.31 3.25
C ASN A 174 14.26 -1.95 1.88
N LEU A 175 14.45 -3.26 1.74
CA LEU A 175 14.25 -4.02 0.49
C LEU A 175 13.20 -5.10 0.68
N SER A 176 12.71 -5.60 -0.45
CA SER A 176 11.86 -6.77 -0.56
C SER A 176 10.48 -6.67 0.08
N THR A 177 9.99 -5.47 0.40
CA THR A 177 8.61 -5.33 0.89
C THR A 177 7.68 -5.12 -0.30
N LEU A 178 6.59 -5.89 -0.36
CA LEU A 178 5.57 -5.81 -1.41
C LEU A 178 4.17 -5.76 -0.81
N VAL A 179 3.26 -5.07 -1.49
CA VAL A 179 1.85 -4.94 -1.08
C VAL A 179 0.93 -5.71 -2.04
N LYS A 180 -0.24 -6.14 -1.56
CA LYS A 180 -1.33 -6.66 -2.42
C LYS A 180 -2.70 -6.64 -1.73
N GLY A 181 -2.73 -6.95 -0.43
CA GLY A 181 -3.96 -6.97 0.37
C GLY A 181 -4.45 -5.56 0.70
N GLY A 182 -5.78 -5.42 0.87
CA GLY A 182 -6.40 -4.18 1.36
C GLY A 182 -5.99 -3.87 2.81
N PRO A 183 -6.10 -2.61 3.24
CA PRO A 183 -5.74 -2.22 4.59
C PRO A 183 -6.77 -2.71 5.62
N VAL A 184 -6.37 -2.65 6.88
CA VAL A 184 -7.24 -2.69 8.06
C VAL A 184 -7.07 -1.39 8.83
N PHE A 185 -8.12 -0.94 9.51
CA PHE A 185 -8.09 0.31 10.27
C PHE A 185 -8.09 0.02 11.76
N PHE A 186 -7.38 0.86 12.51
CA PHE A 186 -7.34 0.81 13.96
C PHE A 186 -8.21 1.92 14.58
N ASP A 187 -8.71 1.70 15.79
CA ASP A 187 -9.59 2.62 16.53
C ASP A 187 -8.92 3.94 16.93
N ASN A 188 -7.58 3.96 16.92
CA ASN A 188 -6.76 5.15 17.14
C ASN A 188 -6.42 5.92 15.85
N GLY A 189 -6.99 5.54 14.70
CA GLY A 189 -6.79 6.19 13.41
C GLY A 189 -5.58 5.70 12.62
N GLU A 190 -4.80 4.76 13.17
CA GLU A 190 -3.71 4.12 12.44
C GLU A 190 -4.23 3.17 11.34
N ILE A 191 -3.36 2.87 10.39
CA ILE A 191 -3.68 2.08 9.20
C ILE A 191 -2.74 0.88 9.12
N GLY A 192 -3.29 -0.32 9.23
CA GLY A 192 -2.57 -1.57 9.01
C GLY A 192 -2.57 -1.95 7.54
N VAL A 193 -1.39 -2.13 6.95
CA VAL A 193 -1.21 -2.52 5.54
C VAL A 193 -0.56 -3.90 5.49
N PRO A 194 -1.29 -4.95 5.04
CA PRO A 194 -0.72 -6.27 4.83
C PRO A 194 0.33 -6.25 3.72
N VAL A 195 1.54 -6.67 4.04
CA VAL A 195 2.66 -6.75 3.12
C VAL A 195 3.33 -8.11 3.21
N TYR A 196 4.23 -8.39 2.27
CA TYR A 196 5.05 -9.59 2.30
C TYR A 196 6.49 -9.30 1.93
N HIS A 197 7.38 -10.14 2.44
CA HIS A 197 8.80 -10.14 2.17
C HIS A 197 9.19 -11.27 1.22
N GLU A 198 10.27 -11.11 0.45
CA GLU A 198 10.78 -12.14 -0.49
C GLU A 198 12.31 -12.39 -0.41
N LEU A 199 13.08 -11.52 0.24
CA LEU A 199 14.54 -11.65 0.35
C LEU A 199 14.92 -12.52 1.54
N ALA A 200 15.75 -13.53 1.30
CA ALA A 200 16.21 -14.49 2.33
C ALA A 200 15.09 -15.25 3.08
N GLY A 201 13.84 -15.15 2.61
CA GLY A 201 12.66 -15.81 3.16
C GLY A 201 11.39 -15.15 2.61
N LYS A 202 10.31 -15.95 2.46
CA LYS A 202 9.02 -15.45 1.96
C LYS A 202 8.00 -15.40 3.07
N PHE A 203 7.55 -14.22 3.46
CA PHE A 203 6.73 -14.16 4.65
C PHE A 203 5.85 -12.94 4.85
N ALA A 204 4.77 -13.09 5.63
CA ALA A 204 3.75 -12.06 5.83
C ALA A 204 4.04 -11.11 7.01
N GLU A 205 3.73 -9.84 6.80
CA GLU A 205 3.92 -8.77 7.78
C GLU A 205 2.76 -7.75 7.70
N LEU A 206 2.52 -7.05 8.81
CA LEU A 206 1.64 -5.88 8.87
C LEU A 206 2.50 -4.65 9.08
N LEU A 207 2.51 -3.74 8.11
CA LEU A 207 2.99 -2.39 8.38
C LEU A 207 1.88 -1.62 9.06
N VAL A 208 2.20 -0.82 10.06
CA VAL A 208 1.24 0.12 10.62
C VAL A 208 1.75 1.53 10.38
N LEU A 209 0.90 2.30 9.70
CA LEU A 209 1.13 3.68 9.34
C LEU A 209 0.29 4.58 10.27
N SER A 210 0.79 5.79 10.52
CA SER A 210 -0.03 6.85 11.10
C SER A 210 -1.15 7.23 10.12
N ASP A 211 -2.10 8.04 10.62
CA ASP A 211 -3.14 8.68 9.83
C ASP A 211 -2.59 9.63 8.74
N THR A 212 -1.31 10.01 8.81
CA THR A 212 -0.58 10.83 7.83
C THR A 212 0.34 10.04 6.90
N GLY A 213 0.53 8.74 7.14
CA GLY A 213 1.28 7.82 6.28
C GLY A 213 2.72 7.57 6.73
N GLU A 214 3.07 7.95 7.96
CA GLU A 214 4.38 7.69 8.56
C GLU A 214 4.44 6.28 9.12
N MET A 215 5.55 5.58 8.89
CA MET A 215 5.77 4.23 9.39
C MET A 215 5.92 4.22 10.91
N GLN A 216 5.00 3.57 11.63
CA GLN A 216 5.00 3.48 13.09
C GLN A 216 5.62 2.18 13.58
N ARG A 217 5.14 1.05 13.05
CA ARG A 217 5.56 -0.29 13.48
C ARG A 217 5.41 -1.33 12.37
N LYS A 218 6.16 -2.41 12.51
CA LYS A 218 6.16 -3.55 11.60
C LYS A 218 5.96 -4.83 12.41
N ILE A 219 4.91 -5.57 12.09
CA ILE A 219 4.51 -6.76 12.86
C ILE A 219 4.63 -7.99 11.97
N ARG A 220 5.27 -9.04 12.47
CA ARG A 220 5.35 -10.33 11.78
C ARG A 220 4.01 -11.07 11.96
N MET A 221 3.36 -11.47 10.86
CA MET A 221 2.06 -12.17 10.93
C MET A 221 2.19 -13.68 11.08
N ASP A 222 3.32 -14.25 10.68
CA ASP A 222 3.58 -15.68 10.77
C ASP A 222 5.05 -15.95 11.15
N HIS A 223 5.35 -17.21 11.47
CA HIS A 223 6.73 -17.69 11.64
C HIS A 223 7.19 -18.53 10.44
N GLY A 224 6.44 -18.51 9.35
CA GLY A 224 6.72 -19.27 8.13
C GLY A 224 7.75 -18.58 7.22
N HIS A 225 8.21 -19.30 6.20
CA HIS A 225 9.16 -18.78 5.20
C HIS A 225 8.71 -19.07 3.75
N ARG A 226 7.41 -19.37 3.56
CA ARG A 226 6.81 -19.69 2.25
C ARG A 226 5.43 -19.02 2.04
N THR A 227 5.14 -17.97 2.78
CA THR A 227 3.86 -17.26 2.72
C THR A 227 4.02 -15.94 1.97
N LEU A 228 3.08 -15.63 1.10
CA LEU A 228 3.05 -14.41 0.30
C LEU A 228 1.63 -13.85 0.28
N GLN A 229 1.51 -12.55 0.04
CA GLN A 229 0.23 -11.87 -0.21
C GLN A 229 -0.85 -12.13 0.87
N PRO A 230 -0.57 -11.78 2.14
CA PRO A 230 -1.56 -11.93 3.20
C PRO A 230 -2.79 -11.06 2.96
N VAL A 231 -3.93 -11.57 3.42
CA VAL A 231 -5.20 -10.83 3.51
C VAL A 231 -5.66 -10.91 4.95
N VAL A 232 -6.07 -9.77 5.51
CA VAL A 232 -6.59 -9.69 6.88
C VAL A 232 -8.09 -9.40 6.80
N LEU A 233 -8.87 -10.19 7.51
CA LEU A 233 -10.30 -9.98 7.71
C LEU A 233 -10.52 -9.50 9.15
N VAL A 234 -11.35 -8.49 9.32
CA VAL A 234 -11.80 -7.98 10.62
C VAL A 234 -13.31 -8.15 10.67
N GLU A 235 -13.80 -8.76 11.74
CA GLU A 235 -15.21 -9.03 12.01
C GLU A 235 -15.68 -8.31 13.28
#